data_AF-A0A6M3IGT4-F1
#
_entry.id   AF-A0A6M3IGT4-F1
#
_cell.length_a   1.000
_cell.length_b   1.000
_cell.length_c   1.000
_cell.angle_alpha   90.00
_cell.angle_beta   90.00
_cell.angle_gamma   90.00
#
_symmetry.space_group_name_H-M   'P 1'
#
loop_
_entity.id
_entity.type
_entity.pdbx_description
1 polymer ?
#
loop_
_entity_poly.entity_id
_entity_poly.type
_entity_poly.pdbx_seq_one_letter_code
_entity_poly.pdbx_strand_id
1 'polypeptide(L)'
;MADKQAKSKRKMPQGNPWKPGQSGNPAGRPKKINTIPDILRSIGEEEGTRDGKYTKLDVVMRKVFEFALDGKSWAVQFIAERTEGKVTETHEIIERQPIPINLIVKKDD
;
A
#
# COMPACT_ATOMS: atom_id res chain seq x y z
N MET A 1 -4.88 35.15 19.56
CA MET A 1 -4.59 34.11 20.57
C MET A 1 -3.84 33.00 19.85
N ALA A 2 -2.57 32.79 20.19
CA ALA A 2 -1.70 31.85 19.50
C ALA A 2 -1.80 30.47 20.16
N ASP A 3 -2.26 29.47 19.41
CA ASP A 3 -2.28 28.06 19.79
C ASP A 3 -0.83 27.54 19.95
N LYS A 4 -0.38 27.45 21.19
CA LYS A 4 0.89 26.78 21.55
C LYS A 4 0.67 25.27 21.52
N GLN A 5 0.90 24.65 20.37
CA GLN A 5 1.07 23.19 20.31
C GLN A 5 2.41 22.81 20.95
N ALA A 6 2.38 22.47 22.24
CA ALA A 6 3.55 22.00 22.96
C ALA A 6 3.97 20.62 22.44
N LYS A 7 4.96 20.57 21.54
CA LYS A 7 5.64 19.34 21.14
C LYS A 7 6.43 18.79 22.32
N SER A 8 5.81 17.88 23.08
CA SER A 8 6.50 17.03 24.05
C SER A 8 7.52 16.17 23.31
N LYS A 9 8.81 16.53 23.39
CA LYS A 9 9.94 15.68 22.95
C LYS A 9 10.04 14.48 23.89
N ARG A 10 9.20 13.46 23.72
CA ARG A 10 9.42 12.17 24.38
C ARG A 10 10.67 11.55 23.77
N LYS A 11 11.74 11.41 24.56
CA LYS A 11 12.89 10.56 24.20
C LYS A 11 12.34 9.16 23.92
N MET A 12 12.41 8.70 22.68
CA MET A 12 12.05 7.32 22.37
C MET A 12 13.03 6.40 23.14
N PRO A 13 12.55 5.36 23.84
CA PRO A 13 13.44 4.42 24.48
C PRO A 13 14.37 3.81 23.43
N GLN A 14 15.68 3.86 23.68
CA GLN A 14 16.65 3.23 22.79
C GLN A 14 16.62 1.72 23.04
N GLY A 15 16.22 0.96 22.02
CA GLY A 15 16.14 -0.50 22.06
C GLY A 15 14.74 -1.03 21.74
N ASN A 16 14.63 -2.34 21.66
CA ASN A 16 13.34 -3.02 21.47
C ASN A 16 12.61 -3.07 22.84
N PRO A 17 11.53 -2.31 23.07
CA PRO A 17 10.83 -2.31 24.37
C PRO A 17 10.09 -3.61 24.66
N TRP A 18 10.01 -4.53 23.70
CA TRP A 18 9.32 -5.82 23.83
C TRP A 18 10.31 -6.93 24.16
N LYS A 19 9.93 -7.79 25.12
CA LYS A 19 10.73 -8.98 25.48
C LYS A 19 10.82 -9.95 24.28
N PRO A 20 11.87 -10.78 24.17
CA PRO A 20 11.91 -11.85 23.18
C PRO A 20 10.64 -12.71 23.24
N GLY A 21 9.97 -12.89 22.11
CA GLY A 21 8.68 -13.60 22.01
C GLY A 21 7.43 -12.77 22.35
N GLN A 22 7.58 -11.52 22.80
CA GLN A 22 6.47 -10.61 23.04
C GLN A 22 6.18 -9.78 21.78
N SER A 23 4.99 -9.97 21.19
CA SER A 23 4.52 -9.10 20.11
C SER A 23 4.28 -7.69 20.63
N GLY A 24 4.73 -6.68 19.89
CA GLY A 24 4.42 -5.29 20.19
C GLY A 24 2.98 -4.89 19.93
N ASN A 25 2.22 -5.77 19.28
CA ASN A 25 0.78 -5.65 19.11
C ASN A 25 0.08 -6.96 19.54
N PRO A 26 -0.08 -7.21 20.85
CA PRO A 26 -0.70 -8.44 21.36
C PRO A 26 -2.15 -8.62 20.91
N ALA A 27 -2.89 -7.52 20.77
CA ALA A 27 -4.28 -7.54 20.32
C ALA A 27 -4.42 -7.71 18.79
N GLY A 28 -3.30 -7.68 18.06
CA GLY A 28 -3.27 -7.78 16.60
C GLY A 28 -3.95 -6.60 15.91
N ARG A 29 -4.33 -6.80 14.64
CA ARG A 29 -5.16 -5.82 13.93
C ARG A 29 -6.48 -5.66 14.71
N PRO A 30 -6.93 -4.42 15.02
CA PRO A 30 -8.22 -4.20 15.67
C PRO A 30 -9.33 -4.98 14.99
N LYS A 31 -10.24 -5.57 15.79
CA LYS A 31 -11.34 -6.39 15.27
C LYS A 31 -12.16 -5.56 14.27
N LYS A 32 -12.23 -6.09 13.06
CA LYS A 32 -12.67 -5.46 11.81
C LYS A 32 -14.05 -4.81 11.96
N ILE A 33 -14.10 -3.48 11.91
CA ILE A 33 -15.34 -2.72 11.74
C ILE A 33 -15.24 -2.07 10.36
N ASN A 34 -16.04 -2.56 9.41
CA ASN A 34 -16.39 -1.92 8.13
C ASN A 34 -15.26 -1.28 7.30
N THR A 35 -14.07 -1.89 7.25
CA THR A 35 -13.02 -1.39 6.35
C THR A 35 -13.22 -1.97 4.94
N ILE A 36 -12.87 -1.19 3.90
CA ILE A 36 -12.99 -1.61 2.49
C ILE A 36 -12.39 -3.00 2.23
N PRO A 37 -11.18 -3.34 2.72
CA PRO A 37 -10.60 -4.67 2.52
C PRO A 37 -11.41 -5.81 3.14
N ASP A 38 -12.12 -5.55 4.24
CA ASP A 38 -12.94 -6.57 4.89
C ASP A 38 -14.25 -6.78 4.15
N ILE A 39 -14.85 -5.70 3.62
CA ILE A 39 -16.04 -5.77 2.76
C ILE A 39 -15.72 -6.52 1.46
N LEU A 40 -14.61 -6.18 0.80
CA LEU A 40 -14.20 -6.85 -0.44
C LEU A 40 -13.88 -8.33 -0.23
N ARG A 41 -13.30 -8.68 0.93
CA ARG A 41 -13.07 -10.09 1.30
C ARG A 41 -14.40 -10.82 1.49
N SER A 42 -15.34 -10.23 2.22
CA SER A 42 -16.68 -10.80 2.40
C SER A 42 -17.36 -11.04 1.06
N ILE A 43 -17.36 -10.05 0.15
CA ILE A 43 -17.93 -10.20 -1.20
C ILE A 43 -17.21 -11.29 -1.99
N GLY A 44 -15.88 -11.36 -1.87
CA GLY A 44 -15.09 -12.38 -2.56
C GLY A 44 -15.42 -13.81 -2.13
N GLU A 45 -15.80 -14.01 -0.86
CA GLU A 45 -16.17 -15.30 -0.27
C GLU A 45 -17.61 -15.74 -0.60
N GLU A 46 -18.46 -14.84 -1.09
CA GLU A 46 -19.81 -15.16 -1.55
C GLU A 46 -19.78 -16.12 -2.74
N GLU A 47 -20.87 -16.87 -2.95
CA GLU A 47 -21.03 -17.76 -4.09
C GLU A 47 -20.88 -17.00 -5.42
N GLY A 48 -19.96 -17.49 -6.24
CA GLY A 48 -19.69 -17.06 -7.61
C GLY A 48 -20.30 -18.04 -8.61
N THR A 49 -20.96 -17.53 -9.63
CA THR A 49 -21.71 -18.38 -10.56
C THR A 49 -20.80 -19.17 -11.50
N ARG A 50 -20.98 -20.50 -11.43
CA ARG A 50 -21.05 -21.48 -12.53
C ARG A 50 -21.53 -22.81 -11.91
N ASP A 51 -22.68 -22.79 -11.22
CA ASP A 51 -23.28 -23.89 -10.41
C ASP A 51 -22.99 -23.89 -8.89
N GLY A 52 -22.68 -22.74 -8.28
CA GLY A 52 -22.48 -22.64 -6.81
C GLY A 52 -21.18 -23.28 -6.29
N LYS A 53 -20.35 -23.85 -7.17
CA LYS A 53 -19.11 -24.54 -6.83
C LYS A 53 -17.94 -23.61 -6.47
N TYR A 54 -18.00 -22.36 -6.90
CA TYR A 54 -16.90 -21.41 -6.82
C TYR A 54 -17.32 -20.17 -6.06
N THR A 55 -16.39 -19.52 -5.38
CA THR A 55 -16.63 -18.18 -4.82
C THR A 55 -16.50 -17.12 -5.91
N LYS A 56 -17.00 -15.91 -5.68
CA LYS A 56 -16.81 -14.78 -6.61
C LYS A 56 -15.33 -14.53 -6.87
N LEU A 57 -14.49 -14.64 -5.84
CA LEU A 57 -13.05 -14.49 -5.99
C LEU A 57 -12.46 -15.56 -6.92
N ASP A 58 -12.88 -16.81 -6.80
CA ASP A 58 -12.43 -17.90 -7.68
C ASP A 58 -12.78 -17.62 -9.14
N VAL A 59 -14.02 -17.17 -9.41
CA VAL A 59 -14.47 -16.86 -10.76
C VAL A 59 -13.64 -15.72 -11.36
N VAL A 60 -13.37 -14.67 -10.58
CA VAL A 60 -12.52 -13.55 -11.03
C VAL A 60 -11.10 -14.02 -11.31
N MET A 61 -10.49 -14.82 -10.43
CA MET A 61 -9.13 -15.31 -10.63
C MET A 61 -9.03 -16.22 -11.86
N ARG A 62 -10.03 -17.08 -12.12
CA ARG A 62 -10.11 -17.87 -13.35
C ARG A 62 -10.16 -16.99 -14.60
N LYS A 63 -10.91 -15.89 -14.54
CA LYS A 63 -10.95 -14.92 -15.65
C LYS A 63 -9.61 -14.22 -15.88
N VAL A 64 -8.84 -13.95 -14.81
CA VAL A 64 -7.48 -13.42 -14.92
C VAL A 64 -6.57 -14.41 -15.64
N PHE A 65 -6.68 -15.72 -15.35
CA PHE A 65 -5.95 -16.74 -16.09
C PHE A 65 -6.33 -16.78 -17.58
N GLU A 66 -7.62 -16.67 -17.92
CA GLU A 66 -8.04 -16.55 -19.33
C GLU A 66 -7.40 -15.35 -20.01
N PHE A 67 -7.37 -14.19 -19.36
CA PHE A 67 -6.70 -13.01 -19.91
C PHE A 67 -5.18 -13.16 -20.05
N ALA A 68 -4.53 -13.90 -19.16
CA ALA A 68 -3.12 -14.21 -19.28
C ALA A 68 -2.86 -15.14 -20.47
N LEU A 69 -3.71 -16.14 -20.68
CA LEU A 69 -3.67 -17.03 -21.84
C LEU A 69 -3.92 -16.29 -23.15
N ASP A 70 -4.80 -15.29 -23.14
CA ASP A 70 -5.03 -14.37 -24.26
C ASP A 70 -3.84 -13.42 -24.53
N GLY A 71 -2.82 -13.42 -23.67
CA GLY A 71 -1.61 -12.60 -23.84
C GLY A 71 -1.70 -11.19 -23.25
N LYS A 72 -2.67 -10.90 -22.36
CA LYS A 72 -2.72 -9.60 -21.68
C LYS A 72 -1.59 -9.49 -20.67
N SER A 73 -0.61 -8.62 -20.95
CA SER A 73 0.60 -8.42 -20.15
C SER A 73 0.31 -8.12 -18.66
N TRP A 74 -0.69 -7.29 -18.36
CA TRP A 74 -1.07 -6.98 -16.98
C TRP A 74 -1.53 -8.22 -16.19
N ALA A 75 -2.19 -9.18 -16.85
CA ALA A 75 -2.69 -10.39 -16.21
C ALA A 75 -1.54 -11.37 -15.94
N VAL A 76 -0.62 -11.51 -16.91
CA VAL A 76 0.63 -12.29 -16.74
C VAL A 76 1.46 -11.71 -15.59
N GLN A 77 1.65 -10.38 -15.57
CA GLN A 77 2.37 -9.70 -14.51
C GLN A 77 1.68 -9.88 -13.16
N PHE A 78 0.36 -9.71 -13.08
CA PHE A 78 -0.40 -9.90 -11.85
C PHE A 78 -0.20 -11.32 -11.28
N ILE A 79 -0.24 -12.35 -12.11
CA ILE A 79 0.00 -13.73 -11.67
C ILE A 79 1.44 -13.90 -11.20
N ALA A 80 2.43 -13.47 -11.99
CA ALA A 80 3.84 -13.58 -11.63
C ALA A 80 4.18 -12.88 -10.31
N GLU A 81 3.64 -11.68 -10.08
CA GLU A 81 3.85 -10.95 -8.83
C GLU A 81 3.25 -11.66 -7.60
N ARG A 82 2.23 -12.50 -7.78
CA ARG A 82 1.61 -13.26 -6.68
C ARG A 82 2.22 -14.65 -6.48
N THR A 83 2.89 -15.21 -7.48
CA THR A 83 3.55 -16.53 -7.38
C THR A 83 5.04 -16.40 -7.08
N GLU A 84 5.76 -15.56 -7.82
CA GLU A 84 7.22 -15.38 -7.72
C GLU A 84 7.61 -14.17 -6.85
N GLY A 85 6.64 -13.31 -6.54
CA GLY A 85 6.87 -12.04 -5.86
C GLY A 85 7.27 -10.93 -6.82
N LYS A 86 7.28 -9.70 -6.30
CA LYS A 86 7.69 -8.50 -7.04
C LYS A 86 9.11 -8.10 -6.64
N VAL A 87 9.91 -7.70 -7.62
CA VAL A 87 11.25 -7.16 -7.37
C VAL A 87 11.14 -5.88 -6.54
N THR A 88 12.07 -5.69 -5.61
CA THR A 88 12.16 -4.47 -4.79
C THR A 88 12.39 -3.25 -5.68
N GLU A 89 11.46 -2.30 -5.66
CA GLU A 89 11.63 -1.02 -6.35
C GLU A 89 12.63 -0.15 -5.59
N THR A 90 13.73 0.23 -6.25
CA THR A 90 14.69 1.20 -5.72
C THR A 90 14.35 2.57 -6.27
N HIS A 91 14.06 3.52 -5.38
CA HIS A 91 13.78 4.91 -5.75
C HIS A 91 14.93 5.78 -5.27
N GLU A 92 15.59 6.49 -6.19
CA GLU A 92 16.58 7.51 -5.84
C GLU A 92 15.88 8.82 -5.50
N ILE A 93 16.08 9.32 -4.28
CA ILE A 93 15.59 10.63 -3.87
C ILE A 93 16.62 11.66 -4.34
N ILE A 94 16.32 12.34 -5.45
CA ILE A 94 17.15 13.44 -5.94
C ILE A 94 16.67 14.72 -5.26
N GLU A 95 17.44 15.23 -4.30
CA GLU A 95 17.27 16.58 -3.78
C GLU A 95 17.59 17.60 -4.88
N ARG A 96 16.56 18.21 -5.47
CA ARG A 96 16.74 19.34 -6.39
C ARG A 96 16.99 20.61 -5.57
N GLN A 97 18.19 21.17 -5.71
CA GLN A 97 18.49 22.49 -5.16
C GLN A 97 17.67 23.57 -5.88
N PRO A 98 17.17 24.59 -5.18
CA PRO A 98 16.45 25.69 -5.81
C PRO A 98 17.36 26.43 -6.80
N ILE A 99 16.88 26.64 -8.02
CA ILE A 99 17.61 27.40 -9.03
C ILE A 99 17.45 28.88 -8.69
N PRO A 100 18.54 29.64 -8.43
CA PRO A 100 18.44 31.07 -8.21
C PRO A 100 18.08 31.78 -9.53
N ILE A 101 16.95 32.48 -9.55
CA ILE A 101 16.56 33.35 -10.66
C ILE A 101 17.03 34.77 -10.34
N ASN A 102 18.04 35.25 -11.05
CA ASN A 102 18.45 36.66 -10.98
C ASN A 102 17.59 37.48 -11.95
N LEU A 103 16.62 38.22 -11.40
CA LEU A 103 15.88 39.25 -12.13
C LEU A 103 16.75 40.49 -12.28
N ILE A 104 17.26 40.74 -13.49
CA ILE A 104 17.89 42.02 -13.83
C ILE A 104 16.77 42.99 -14.17
N VAL A 105 16.44 43.87 -13.23
CA VAL A 105 15.56 45.01 -13.49
C VAL A 105 16.41 46.09 -14.14
N LYS A 106 16.27 46.29 -15.45
CA LYS A 106 16.76 47.50 -16.10
C LYS A 106 15.93 48.67 -15.59
N LYS A 107 16.60 49.67 -15.03
CA LYS A 107 16.01 50.96 -14.72
C LYS A 107 16.18 51.82 -15.96
N ASP A 108 15.08 52.26 -16.55
CA ASP A 108 15.10 53.23 -17.64
C ASP A 108 15.43 54.61 -17.03
N ASP A 109 16.43 55.29 -17.61
CA ASP A 109 16.85 56.66 -17.28
C ASP A 109 15.85 57.72 -17.74
#